data_AF-A0A1F9XJS7-F1
#
_entry.id   AF-A0A1F9XJS7-F1
#
_cell.length_a   1.000
_cell.length_b   1.000
_cell.length_c   1.000
_cell.angle_alpha   90.00
_cell.angle_beta   90.00
_cell.angle_gamma   90.00
#
_symmetry.space_group_name_H-M   'P 1'
#
loop_
_entity.id
_entity.type
_entity.pdbx_description
1 polymer ?
#
loop_
_entity_poly.entity_id
_entity_poly.type
_entity_poly.pdbx_seq_one_letter_code
_entity_poly.pdbx_strand_id
1 'polypeptide(L)' 'MKVSVDKDLCTGCNLCVDDCPDVFEMAGDFAKVKVDIVPANLEAKVKETAGNCPVEAIKVS' A
#
# COMPACT_ATOMS: atom_id res chain seq x y z
N MET A 1 9.64 -2.79 8.22
CA MET A 1 9.45 -3.59 6.98
C MET A 1 9.41 -2.66 5.78
N LYS A 2 9.63 -3.17 4.56
CA LYS A 2 9.45 -2.44 3.30
C LYS A 2 8.14 -2.86 2.63
N VAL A 3 7.54 -1.93 1.90
CA VAL A 3 6.34 -2.18 1.11
C VAL A 3 6.46 -1.46 -0.23
N SER A 4 5.89 -2.05 -1.27
CA SER A 4 5.80 -1.46 -2.61
C SER A 4 4.44 -1.72 -3.24
N VAL A 5 4.08 -0.90 -4.22
CA VAL A 5 2.89 -1.09 -5.06
C VAL A 5 3.37 -1.41 -6.47
N ASP A 6 2.94 -2.55 -6.99
CA ASP A 6 3.11 -2.95 -8.37
C ASP A 6 2.12 -2.16 -9.24
N LYS A 7 2.66 -1.31 -10.12
CA LYS A 7 1.84 -0.44 -10.99
C LYS A 7 1.19 -1.19 -12.14
N ASP A 8 1.74 -2.34 -12.54
CA ASP A 8 1.15 -3.14 -13.61
C ASP A 8 -0.10 -3.89 -13.13
N LEU A 9 -0.18 -4.15 -11.81
CA LEU A 9 -1.34 -4.78 -11.18
C LEU A 9 -2.33 -3.78 -10.57
N CYS A 10 -1.85 -2.62 -10.11
CA CYS A 10 -2.68 -1.64 -9.42
C CYS A 10 -3.76 -1.05 -10.36
N THR A 11 -5.01 -1.09 -9.93
CA THR A 11 -6.16 -0.58 -10.71
C THR A 11 -6.68 0.78 -10.22
N GLY A 12 -5.97 1.42 -9.27
CA GLY A 12 -6.35 2.75 -8.77
C GLY A 12 -7.60 2.79 -7.89
N CYS A 13 -8.00 1.66 -7.28
CA CYS A 13 -9.22 1.57 -6.46
C CYS A 13 -9.21 2.36 -5.13
N ASN A 14 -8.09 2.99 -4.77
CA ASN A 14 -7.90 3.84 -3.58
C ASN A 14 -8.05 3.17 -2.18
N LEU A 15 -8.46 1.91 -2.09
CA LEU A 15 -8.69 1.21 -0.82
C LEU A 15 -7.50 1.26 0.16
N CYS A 16 -6.27 1.14 -0.34
CA CYS A 16 -5.08 1.18 0.51
C CYS A 16 -4.80 2.55 1.13
N VAL A 17 -5.21 3.63 0.45
CA VAL A 17 -5.09 5.00 0.97
C VAL A 17 -6.15 5.25 2.03
N ASP A 18 -7.36 4.72 1.84
CA ASP A 18 -8.43 4.81 2.83
C ASP A 18 -8.09 3.98 4.09
N ASP A 19 -7.55 2.78 3.91
CA ASP A 19 -7.13 1.92 5.02
C ASP A 19 -5.92 2.52 5.76
N CYS A 20 -4.84 2.86 5.07
CA CYS A 20 -3.57 3.27 5.68
C CYS A 20 -2.97 4.53 5.01
N PRO A 21 -3.60 5.71 5.23
CA PRO A 21 -3.20 6.97 4.58
C PRO A 21 -1.82 7.48 5.02
N ASP A 22 -1.29 6.98 6.13
CA ASP A 22 0.05 7.30 6.62
C ASP A 22 1.14 6.67 5.74
N VAL A 23 0.83 5.55 5.07
CA VAL A 23 1.79 4.76 4.29
C VAL A 23 1.51 4.84 2.79
N PHE A 24 0.25 4.95 2.37
CA PHE A 24 -0.13 4.97 0.96
C PHE A 24 -0.74 6.30 0.55
N GLU A 25 -0.48 6.71 -0.69
CA GLU A 25 -1.10 7.85 -1.35
C GLU A 25 -1.43 7.51 -2.81
N MET A 26 -2.36 8.23 -3.41
CA MET A 26 -2.58 8.17 -4.86
C MET A 26 -1.59 9.09 -5.59
N ALA A 27 -0.94 8.56 -6.61
CA ALA A 27 -0.05 9.29 -7.51
C ALA A 27 -0.55 9.12 -8.95
N GLY A 28 -1.48 9.99 -9.34
CA GLY A 28 -2.22 9.83 -10.60
C GLY A 28 -3.21 8.67 -10.50
N ASP A 29 -3.16 7.75 -11.47
CA ASP A 29 -4.07 6.60 -11.55
C ASP A 29 -3.67 5.42 -10.66
N PHE A 30 -2.50 5.48 -9.99
CA PHE A 30 -1.95 4.37 -9.20
C PHE A 30 -1.61 4.78 -7.78
N ALA A 31 -1.69 3.81 -6.85
CA ALA A 31 -1.21 4.00 -5.50
C ALA A 31 0.33 3.99 -5.44
N LYS A 32 0.88 4.71 -4.46
CA LYS A 32 2.30 4.82 -4.16
C LYS A 32 2.52 4.75 -2.64
N VAL A 33 3.68 4.27 -2.24
CA VAL A 33 4.13 4.27 -0.84
C VAL A 33 4.80 5.60 -0.51
N LYS A 34 4.38 6.24 0.58
CA LYS A 34 4.84 7.54 1.09
C LYS A 34 6.14 7.47 1.89
N VAL A 35 6.42 6.29 2.45
CA VAL A 35 7.53 6.04 3.38
C VAL A 35 8.50 5.00 2.82
N ASP A 36 9.80 5.21 3.01
CA ASP A 36 10.80 4.22 2.60
C ASP A 36 10.79 2.98 3.49
N ILE A 37 10.48 3.16 4.76
CA ILE A 37 10.39 2.12 5.78
C ILE A 37 9.10 2.31 6.55
N VAL A 38 8.29 1.26 6.65
CA VAL A 38 7.05 1.26 7.42
C VAL A 38 7.39 1.35 8.92
N PRO A 39 6.82 2.32 9.65
CA PRO A 39 6.97 2.41 11.10
C PRO A 39 6.51 1.15 11.81
N ALA A 40 7.20 0.76 12.89
CA ALA A 40 6.93 -0.47 13.64
C ALA A 40 5.45 -0.60 14.10
N ASN A 41 4.85 0.52 14.49
CA ASN A 41 3.45 0.60 14.92
C ASN A 41 2.43 0.46 13.78
N LEU A 42 2.86 0.54 12.52
CA LEU A 42 2.02 0.41 11.33
C LEU A 42 2.24 -0.91 10.58
N GLU A 43 3.22 -1.73 10.96
CA GLU A 43 3.56 -2.97 10.24
C GLU A 43 2.39 -3.95 10.14
N ALA A 44 1.67 -4.17 11.25
CA ALA A 44 0.50 -5.06 11.26
C ALA A 44 -0.60 -4.53 10.33
N LYS A 45 -0.86 -3.22 10.38
CA LYS A 45 -1.85 -2.54 9.55
C LYS A 45 -1.49 -2.63 8.06
N VAL A 46 -0.23 -2.39 7.71
CA VAL A 46 0.25 -2.50 6.32
C VAL A 46 0.12 -3.93 5.79
N LYS A 47 0.38 -4.95 6.62
CA LYS A 47 0.17 -6.35 6.21
C LYS A 47 -1.30 -6.66 5.93
N GLU A 48 -2.19 -6.17 6.77
CA GLU A 48 -3.63 -6.30 6.55
C GLU A 48 -4.07 -5.57 5.27
N THR A 49 -3.68 -4.31 5.10
CA THR A 49 -3.95 -3.52 3.88
C THR A 49 -3.42 -4.21 2.63
N ALA A 50 -2.24 -4.83 2.70
CA ALA A 50 -1.69 -5.60 1.59
C ALA A 50 -2.56 -6.82 1.23
N GLY A 51 -3.07 -7.54 2.25
CA GLY A 51 -3.99 -8.67 2.06
C GLY A 51 -5.38 -8.28 1.56
N ASN A 52 -5.80 -7.05 1.81
CA ASN A 52 -7.08 -6.51 1.32
C ASN A 52 -7.01 -6.02 -0.13
N CYS A 53 -5.83 -5.99 -0.76
CA CYS A 53 -5.71 -5.55 -2.15
C CYS A 53 -6.37 -6.58 -3.09
N PRO A 54 -7.45 -6.22 -3.82
CA PRO A 54 -8.22 -7.18 -4.61
C PRO A 54 -7.45 -7.76 -5.80
N VAL A 55 -6.35 -7.11 -6.18
CA VAL A 55 -5.46 -7.46 -7.30
C VAL A 55 -4.05 -7.78 -6.83
N GLU A 56 -3.85 -7.93 -5.51
CA GLU A 56 -2.57 -8.30 -4.89
C GLU A 56 -1.38 -7.44 -5.32
N ALA A 57 -1.63 -6.16 -5.64
CA ALA A 57 -0.61 -5.22 -6.12
C ALA A 57 0.37 -4.76 -5.02
N ILE A 58 0.01 -4.93 -3.74
CA ILE A 58 0.84 -4.47 -2.62
C ILE A 58 1.79 -5.60 -2.19
N LYS A 59 3.10 -5.38 -2.30
CA LYS A 59 4.13 -6.36 -1.95
C LYS A 59 4.87 -5.95 -0.68
N VAL A 60 5.02 -6.90 0.22
CA VAL A 60 5.68 -6.72 1.52
C VAL A 60 7.04 -7.42 1.50
N SER A 61 8.09 -6.76 2.03
CA SER A 61 9.47 -7.29 2.13
C SER A 61 10.20 -6.86 3.41
#